data_AF-A0A194SBB4-F1
#
_entry.id   AF-A0A194SBB4-F1
#
_cell.length_a   1.000
_cell.length_b   1.000
_cell.length_c   1.000
_cell.angle_alpha   90.00
_cell.angle_beta   90.00
_cell.angle_gamma   90.00
#
_symmetry.space_group_name_H-M   'P 1'
#
loop_
_entity.id
_entity.type
_entity.pdbx_description
1 polymer ?
#
loop_
_entity_poly.entity_id
_entity_poly.type
_entity_poly.pdbx_seq_one_letter_code
_entity_poly.pdbx_strand_id
1 'polypeptide(L)'
;MLLSNMSKLDAVARQILALRVPFTITATEEIAALDLLLEVFLKGEGKKYNPNANYDFLASVFANVSLLPQGRAFLLATPDRTIEPPLAKLISFTEHPSTIRRGGVASTIKNAAFEKAGHTRLVASSNDGPAEEGCIDLLVQLLLPLCGNEEFDIDVLDELPAELQLLPTTKEREPDAQIRTILVETLVLLATGRHNRESMRKRGVYPVIKEAHAKEAVPSVKEPMVRLVNLLMRDE
;
A
#
# COMPACT_ATOMS: atom_id res chain seq x y z
N MET A 1 -1.98 -15.23 -14.90
CA MET A 1 -1.36 -16.21 -13.97
C MET A 1 0.05 -16.63 -14.37
N LEU A 2 0.38 -16.84 -15.66
CA LEU A 2 1.74 -17.26 -16.03
C LEU A 2 2.81 -16.26 -15.57
N LEU A 3 2.66 -14.98 -15.92
CA LEU A 3 3.62 -13.93 -15.54
C LEU A 3 3.78 -13.77 -14.03
N SER A 4 2.70 -13.89 -13.24
CA SER A 4 2.76 -13.83 -11.78
C SER A 4 3.54 -15.00 -11.17
N ASN A 5 3.50 -16.18 -11.81
CA ASN A 5 4.30 -17.33 -11.37
C ASN A 5 5.77 -17.19 -11.79
N MET A 6 6.02 -16.77 -13.03
CA MET A 6 7.39 -16.59 -13.53
C MET A 6 8.14 -15.48 -12.81
N SER A 7 7.48 -14.37 -12.50
CA SER A 7 8.09 -13.22 -11.79
C SER A 7 8.55 -13.55 -10.37
N LYS A 8 8.18 -14.70 -9.79
CA LYS A 8 8.76 -15.19 -8.53
C LYS A 8 10.26 -15.51 -8.66
N LEU A 9 10.74 -15.77 -9.89
CA LEU A 9 12.15 -15.93 -10.18
C LEU A 9 12.80 -14.55 -10.32
N ASP A 10 13.85 -14.32 -9.53
CA ASP A 10 14.62 -13.06 -9.50
C ASP A 10 15.06 -12.60 -10.91
N ALA A 11 15.56 -13.54 -11.72
CA ALA A 11 15.96 -13.28 -13.11
C ALA A 11 14.81 -12.74 -13.98
N VAL A 12 13.60 -13.29 -13.84
CA VAL A 12 12.43 -12.83 -14.60
C VAL A 12 11.96 -11.47 -14.11
N ALA A 13 11.93 -11.24 -12.78
CA ALA A 13 11.58 -9.95 -12.22
C ALA A 13 12.52 -8.83 -12.72
N ARG A 14 13.83 -9.10 -12.78
CA ARG A 14 14.83 -8.18 -13.38
C ARG A 14 14.59 -7.94 -14.87
N GLN A 15 14.26 -8.99 -15.62
CA GLN A 15 13.92 -8.86 -17.04
C GLN A 15 12.68 -7.98 -17.24
N ILE A 16 11.62 -8.17 -16.45
CA ILE A 16 10.41 -7.33 -16.52
C ILE A 16 10.74 -5.86 -16.24
N LEU A 17 11.58 -5.59 -15.22
CA LEU A 17 12.02 -4.22 -14.88
C LEU A 17 12.82 -3.56 -16.00
N ALA A 18 13.69 -4.32 -16.67
CA ALA A 18 14.55 -3.81 -17.73
C ALA A 18 13.85 -3.79 -19.11
N LEU A 19 12.74 -4.51 -19.27
CA LEU A 19 12.08 -4.67 -20.56
C LEU A 19 11.50 -3.34 -21.03
N ARG A 20 11.94 -2.94 -22.22
CA ARG A 20 11.43 -1.82 -22.99
C ARG A 20 10.70 -2.38 -24.20
N VAL A 21 9.50 -1.88 -24.48
CA VAL A 21 8.64 -2.36 -25.56
C VAL A 21 8.30 -1.20 -26.49
N PRO A 22 8.34 -1.41 -27.81
CA PRO A 22 7.89 -0.41 -28.75
C PRO A 22 6.37 -0.25 -28.61
N PHE A 23 5.88 0.97 -28.40
CA PHE A 23 4.45 1.24 -28.20
C PHE A 23 3.59 0.83 -29.41
N THR A 24 4.17 0.89 -30.61
CA THR A 24 3.69 0.29 -31.85
C THR A 24 4.88 -0.23 -32.65
N ILE A 25 4.68 -1.15 -33.61
CA ILE A 25 5.75 -1.66 -34.49
C ILE A 25 6.49 -0.51 -35.22
N THR A 26 5.84 0.67 -35.35
CA THR A 26 6.35 1.86 -36.04
C THR A 26 6.84 2.97 -35.11
N ALA A 27 6.67 2.86 -33.79
CA ALA A 27 7.09 3.88 -32.84
C ALA A 27 8.58 3.75 -32.52
N THR A 28 9.29 4.88 -32.50
CA THR A 28 10.71 4.97 -32.13
C THR A 28 10.93 5.11 -30.62
N GLU A 29 9.89 5.45 -29.85
CA GLU A 29 9.97 5.60 -28.40
C GLU A 29 9.64 4.29 -27.69
N GLU A 30 10.60 3.77 -26.93
CA GLU A 30 10.40 2.57 -26.12
C GLU A 30 9.85 2.93 -24.74
N ILE A 31 8.77 2.24 -24.34
CA ILE A 31 8.13 2.43 -23.03
C ILE A 31 8.55 1.28 -22.11
N ALA A 32 8.73 1.55 -20.82
CA ALA A 32 8.99 0.49 -19.86
C ALA A 32 7.78 -0.45 -19.78
N ALA A 33 8.02 -1.76 -19.88
CA ALA A 33 6.95 -2.75 -19.78
C ALA A 33 6.18 -2.61 -18.45
N LEU A 34 6.87 -2.22 -17.38
CA LEU A 34 6.25 -2.08 -16.06
C LEU A 34 5.25 -0.92 -16.00
N ASP A 35 5.47 0.17 -16.73
CA ASP A 35 4.51 1.27 -16.86
C ASP A 35 3.24 0.81 -17.60
N LEU A 36 3.42 0.04 -18.68
CA LEU A 36 2.29 -0.53 -19.44
C LEU A 36 1.51 -1.56 -18.60
N LEU A 37 2.21 -2.40 -17.83
CA LEU A 37 1.57 -3.34 -16.91
C LEU A 37 0.78 -2.62 -15.82
N LEU A 38 1.29 -1.50 -15.31
CA LEU A 38 0.58 -0.66 -14.35
C LEU A 38 -0.68 -0.08 -14.97
N GLU A 39 -0.59 0.51 -16.17
CA GLU A 39 -1.73 1.05 -16.89
C GLU A 39 -2.84 0.01 -17.11
N VAL A 40 -2.46 -1.20 -17.57
CA VAL A 40 -3.40 -2.30 -17.78
C VAL A 40 -3.99 -2.82 -16.47
N PHE A 41 -3.23 -2.81 -15.37
CA PHE A 41 -3.77 -3.16 -14.05
C PHE A 41 -4.90 -2.22 -13.61
N LEU A 42 -4.75 -0.92 -13.88
CA LEU A 42 -5.75 0.11 -13.57
C LEU A 42 -6.97 0.01 -14.49
N LYS A 43 -6.75 0.00 -15.81
CA LYS A 43 -7.84 -0.03 -16.81
C LYS A 43 -8.58 -1.36 -16.84
N GLY A 44 -7.89 -2.43 -16.47
CA GLY A 44 -8.36 -3.81 -16.52
C GLY A 44 -9.41 -4.19 -15.49
N GLU A 45 -9.65 -3.34 -14.48
CA GLU A 45 -10.64 -3.60 -13.45
C GLU A 45 -12.05 -3.81 -14.04
N GLY A 46 -12.77 -4.78 -13.51
CA GLY A 46 -14.14 -5.09 -13.94
C GLY A 46 -14.26 -5.54 -15.41
N LYS A 47 -13.15 -5.99 -16.03
CA LYS A 47 -13.11 -6.43 -17.44
C LYS A 47 -13.50 -5.33 -18.44
N LYS A 48 -13.40 -4.05 -18.05
CA LYS A 48 -13.77 -2.90 -18.90
C LYS A 48 -12.84 -2.72 -20.09
N TYR A 49 -11.54 -2.95 -19.88
CA TYR A 49 -10.53 -2.85 -20.94
C TYR A 49 -10.46 -4.08 -21.84
N ASN A 50 -10.66 -5.28 -21.27
CA ASN A 50 -10.68 -6.55 -22.00
C ASN A 50 -11.75 -7.47 -21.39
N PRO A 51 -12.79 -7.88 -22.13
CA PRO A 51 -13.85 -8.72 -21.59
C PRO A 51 -13.37 -10.11 -21.10
N ASN A 52 -12.19 -10.54 -21.55
CA ASN A 52 -11.60 -11.83 -21.21
C ASN A 52 -10.60 -11.77 -20.03
N ALA A 53 -10.30 -10.58 -19.50
CA ALA A 53 -9.27 -10.44 -18.46
C ALA A 53 -9.58 -9.32 -17.46
N ASN A 54 -9.35 -9.60 -16.17
CA ASN A 54 -9.45 -8.63 -15.08
C ASN A 54 -8.08 -8.19 -14.53
N TYR A 55 -7.00 -8.84 -14.95
CA TYR A 55 -5.61 -8.49 -14.63
C TYR A 55 -5.22 -8.50 -13.15
N ASP A 56 -6.03 -9.12 -12.27
CA ASP A 56 -5.80 -9.15 -10.82
C ASP A 56 -4.41 -9.66 -10.43
N PHE A 57 -3.92 -10.68 -11.12
CA PHE A 57 -2.61 -11.29 -10.86
C PHE A 57 -1.42 -10.38 -11.17
N LEU A 58 -1.60 -9.21 -11.81
CA LEU A 58 -0.54 -8.21 -11.91
C LEU A 58 -0.18 -7.63 -10.54
N ALA A 59 -1.11 -7.62 -9.57
CA ALA A 59 -0.80 -7.26 -8.19
C ALA A 59 0.33 -8.15 -7.61
N SER A 60 0.32 -9.45 -7.92
CA SER A 60 1.40 -10.36 -7.53
C SER A 60 2.70 -10.11 -8.30
N VAL A 61 2.63 -9.65 -9.56
CA VAL A 61 3.82 -9.26 -10.33
C VAL A 61 4.50 -8.06 -9.67
N PHE A 62 3.75 -7.02 -9.29
CA PHE A 62 4.29 -5.86 -8.57
C PHE A 62 4.86 -6.27 -7.20
N ALA A 63 4.20 -7.18 -6.49
CA ALA A 63 4.70 -7.73 -5.23
C ALA A 63 6.05 -8.45 -5.43
N ASN A 64 6.18 -9.30 -6.44
CA ASN A 64 7.42 -10.00 -6.73
C ASN A 64 8.54 -9.03 -7.17
N VAL A 65 8.23 -8.09 -8.08
CA VAL A 65 9.19 -7.11 -8.58
C VAL A 65 9.71 -6.21 -7.47
N SER A 66 8.86 -5.80 -6.54
CA SER A 66 9.22 -4.92 -5.41
C SER A 66 10.11 -5.58 -4.35
N LEU A 67 10.33 -6.91 -4.40
CA LEU A 67 11.37 -7.55 -3.58
C LEU A 67 12.77 -7.06 -3.98
N LEU A 68 12.96 -6.68 -5.25
CA LEU A 68 14.21 -6.13 -5.77
C LEU A 68 14.38 -4.65 -5.40
N PRO A 69 15.60 -4.18 -5.07
CA PRO A 69 15.87 -2.75 -4.88
C PRO A 69 15.45 -1.88 -6.07
N GLN A 70 15.70 -2.34 -7.30
CA GLN A 70 15.29 -1.63 -8.52
C GLN A 70 13.76 -1.53 -8.66
N GLY A 71 13.02 -2.55 -8.20
CA GLY A 71 11.57 -2.53 -8.20
C GLY A 71 11.00 -1.53 -7.19
N ARG A 72 11.59 -1.44 -6.00
CA ARG A 72 11.24 -0.39 -5.03
C ARG A 72 11.57 1.00 -5.56
N ALA A 73 12.74 1.16 -6.17
CA ALA A 73 13.15 2.43 -6.77
C ALA A 73 12.16 2.88 -7.85
N PHE A 74 11.70 1.98 -8.72
CA PHE A 74 10.64 2.26 -9.69
C PHE A 74 9.36 2.73 -9.00
N LEU A 75 8.87 2.01 -8.00
CA LEU A 75 7.63 2.33 -7.30
C LEU A 75 7.64 3.69 -6.62
N LEU A 76 8.81 4.12 -6.15
CA LEU A 76 9.02 5.37 -5.41
C LEU A 76 9.57 6.50 -6.29
N ALA A 77 9.79 6.24 -7.58
CA ALA A 77 10.39 7.20 -8.51
C ALA A 77 9.46 8.40 -8.71
N THR A 78 10.04 9.60 -8.57
CA THR A 78 9.42 10.89 -8.86
C THR A 78 10.41 11.73 -9.66
N PRO A 79 10.68 11.36 -10.93
CA PRO A 79 11.59 12.13 -11.79
C PRO A 79 11.07 13.56 -12.01
N ASP A 80 9.75 13.71 -12.03
CA ASP A 80 9.03 14.96 -11.89
C ASP A 80 8.20 14.87 -10.61
N ARG A 81 8.32 15.85 -9.71
CA ARG A 81 7.60 15.86 -8.43
C ARG A 81 6.11 16.11 -8.60
N THR A 82 5.72 16.77 -9.70
CA THR A 82 4.31 17.03 -10.04
C THR A 82 3.56 15.77 -10.48
N ILE A 83 4.29 14.70 -10.83
CA ILE A 83 3.72 13.43 -11.26
C ILE A 83 3.67 12.46 -10.09
N GLU A 84 2.49 11.89 -9.86
CA GLU A 84 2.30 10.85 -8.86
C GLU A 84 3.21 9.64 -9.13
N PRO A 85 3.95 9.16 -8.11
CA PRO A 85 4.79 7.98 -8.24
C PRO A 85 3.97 6.73 -8.57
N PRO A 86 4.56 5.71 -9.21
CA PRO A 86 3.83 4.50 -9.61
C PRO A 86 3.08 3.81 -8.46
N LEU A 87 3.63 3.83 -7.25
CA LEU A 87 2.98 3.25 -6.07
C LEU A 87 1.65 3.94 -5.72
N ALA A 88 1.51 5.27 -5.90
CA ALA A 88 0.27 6.00 -5.59
C ALA A 88 -0.92 5.50 -6.44
N LYS A 89 -0.64 4.96 -7.62
CA LYS A 89 -1.67 4.37 -8.49
C LYS A 89 -2.18 3.01 -8.00
N LEU A 90 -1.45 2.34 -7.10
CA LEU A 90 -1.78 1.00 -6.60
C LEU A 90 -2.51 1.02 -5.25
N ILE A 91 -2.27 2.03 -4.41
CA ILE A 91 -2.59 1.97 -2.97
C ILE A 91 -4.09 1.87 -2.67
N SER A 92 -4.96 2.41 -3.54
CA SER A 92 -6.42 2.35 -3.38
C SER A 92 -7.00 0.94 -3.49
N PHE A 93 -6.27 -0.01 -4.06
CA PHE A 93 -6.71 -1.40 -4.22
C PHE A 93 -6.59 -2.24 -2.93
N THR A 94 -6.21 -1.63 -1.80
CA THR A 94 -6.22 -2.25 -0.46
C THR A 94 -7.63 -2.62 0.02
N GLU A 95 -8.68 -1.97 -0.50
CA GLU A 95 -10.10 -2.27 -0.22
C GLU A 95 -10.83 -2.94 -1.39
N HIS A 96 -10.10 -3.44 -2.40
CA HIS A 96 -10.71 -3.98 -3.62
C HIS A 96 -11.41 -5.34 -3.36
N PRO A 97 -12.55 -5.67 -4.02
CA PRO A 97 -13.26 -6.94 -3.79
C PRO A 97 -12.42 -8.22 -4.01
N SER A 98 -11.48 -8.19 -4.96
CA SER A 98 -10.53 -9.28 -5.22
C SER A 98 -9.42 -9.35 -4.17
N THR A 99 -9.39 -10.45 -3.40
CA THR A 99 -8.33 -10.76 -2.43
C THR A 99 -6.94 -10.80 -3.08
N ILE A 100 -6.84 -11.21 -4.35
CA ILE A 100 -5.57 -11.24 -5.09
C ILE A 100 -5.00 -9.83 -5.24
N ARG A 101 -5.86 -8.84 -5.56
CA ARG A 101 -5.45 -7.44 -5.66
C ARG A 101 -5.04 -6.89 -4.31
N ARG A 102 -5.88 -7.06 -3.29
CA ARG A 102 -5.58 -6.58 -1.92
C ARG A 102 -4.26 -7.13 -1.40
N GLY A 103 -4.06 -8.45 -1.47
CA GLY A 103 -2.86 -9.10 -0.95
C GLY A 103 -1.59 -8.74 -1.74
N GLY A 104 -1.68 -8.66 -3.08
CA GLY A 104 -0.55 -8.24 -3.91
C GLY A 104 -0.17 -6.77 -3.68
N VAL A 105 -1.15 -5.88 -3.56
CA VAL A 105 -0.93 -4.46 -3.28
C VAL A 105 -0.39 -4.24 -1.86
N ALA A 106 -0.99 -4.87 -0.84
CA ALA A 106 -0.47 -4.82 0.52
C ALA A 106 1.00 -5.28 0.59
N SER A 107 1.35 -6.38 -0.11
CA SER A 107 2.73 -6.86 -0.21
C SER A 107 3.64 -5.87 -0.94
N THR A 108 3.16 -5.25 -2.01
CA THR A 108 3.90 -4.23 -2.77
C THR A 108 4.20 -3.00 -1.91
N ILE A 109 3.22 -2.53 -1.14
CA ILE A 109 3.37 -1.40 -0.22
C ILE A 109 4.37 -1.75 0.88
N LYS A 110 4.24 -2.92 1.52
CA LYS A 110 5.21 -3.41 2.51
C LYS A 110 6.63 -3.44 1.95
N ASN A 111 6.78 -3.97 0.74
CA ASN A 111 8.07 -4.07 0.07
C ASN A 111 8.67 -2.67 -0.16
N ALA A 112 7.89 -1.72 -0.68
CA ALA A 112 8.34 -0.33 -0.84
C ALA A 112 8.77 0.31 0.50
N ALA A 113 8.08 -0.01 1.61
CA ALA A 113 8.41 0.46 2.95
C ALA A 113 9.73 -0.10 3.52
N PHE A 114 10.45 -1.02 2.86
CA PHE A 114 11.82 -1.33 3.24
C PHE A 114 12.83 -0.23 2.88
N GLU A 115 12.47 0.72 2.00
CA GLU A 115 13.31 1.87 1.66
C GLU A 115 13.24 2.96 2.73
N LYS A 116 14.03 2.79 3.80
CA LYS A 116 14.00 3.67 4.99
C LYS A 116 14.25 5.13 4.67
N ALA A 117 15.11 5.43 3.69
CA ALA A 117 15.42 6.80 3.30
C ALA A 117 14.18 7.55 2.75
N GLY A 118 13.16 6.83 2.26
CA GLY A 118 11.93 7.39 1.72
C GLY A 118 10.77 7.48 2.72
N HIS A 119 10.93 7.05 3.97
CA HIS A 119 9.81 6.90 4.92
C HIS A 119 9.00 8.18 5.17
N THR A 120 9.64 9.35 5.20
CA THR A 120 8.96 10.65 5.38
C THR A 120 8.08 11.02 4.18
N ARG A 121 8.31 10.43 3.00
CA ARG A 121 7.45 10.61 1.82
C ARG A 121 6.24 9.66 1.82
N LEU A 122 6.26 8.66 2.70
CA LEU A 122 5.25 7.59 2.75
C LEU A 122 4.21 7.80 3.86
N VAL A 123 4.43 8.75 4.78
CA VAL A 123 3.49 9.12 5.84
C VAL A 123 3.48 10.64 5.93
N ALA A 124 2.36 11.28 5.60
CA ALA A 124 2.22 12.73 5.73
C ALA A 124 2.25 13.17 7.19
N SER A 125 2.70 14.39 7.48
CA SER A 125 2.84 14.94 8.83
C SER A 125 1.52 15.36 9.48
N SER A 126 0.48 15.65 8.69
CA SER A 126 -0.88 16.01 9.14
C SER A 126 -1.95 15.40 8.23
N ASN A 127 -3.22 15.64 8.56
CA ASN A 127 -4.37 15.23 7.74
C ASN A 127 -4.66 16.17 6.56
N ASP A 128 -3.93 17.28 6.42
CA ASP A 128 -4.10 18.23 5.29
C ASP A 128 -3.55 17.70 3.96
N GLY A 129 -3.04 16.46 3.96
CA GLY A 129 -2.43 15.79 2.83
C GLY A 129 -0.90 15.84 2.84
N PRO A 130 -0.25 15.26 1.82
CA PRO A 130 1.20 15.29 1.70
C PRO A 130 1.73 16.72 1.60
N ALA A 131 2.69 17.08 2.46
CA ALA A 131 3.27 18.42 2.53
C ALA A 131 4.09 18.81 1.29
N GLU A 132 4.49 17.84 0.47
CA GLU A 132 5.30 18.04 -0.71
C GLU A 132 4.79 17.18 -1.87
N GLU A 133 4.86 17.73 -3.09
CA GLU A 133 4.59 16.99 -4.31
C GLU A 133 5.48 15.73 -4.41
N GLY A 134 4.91 14.63 -4.90
CA GLY A 134 5.58 13.33 -5.01
C GLY A 134 5.66 12.52 -3.71
N CYS A 135 4.98 12.95 -2.64
CA CYS A 135 4.69 12.11 -1.48
C CYS A 135 3.41 11.28 -1.72
N ILE A 136 3.27 10.15 -1.00
CA ILE A 136 2.25 9.12 -1.30
C ILE A 136 1.21 9.00 -0.20
N ASP A 137 1.55 9.38 1.03
CA ASP A 137 0.77 9.20 2.26
C ASP A 137 -0.05 7.89 2.31
N LEU A 138 0.56 6.82 2.81
CA LEU A 138 -0.04 5.49 2.85
C LEU A 138 -1.05 5.28 4.00
N LEU A 139 -1.22 6.27 4.87
CA LEU A 139 -1.83 6.01 6.18
C LEU A 139 -3.28 5.52 6.06
N VAL A 140 -4.10 6.19 5.23
CA VAL A 140 -5.50 5.82 5.01
C VAL A 140 -5.60 4.39 4.45
N GLN A 141 -4.78 4.06 3.45
CA GLN A 141 -4.83 2.78 2.76
C GLN A 141 -4.30 1.63 3.63
N LEU A 142 -3.51 1.91 4.67
CA LEU A 142 -3.08 0.93 5.65
C LEU A 142 -4.08 0.75 6.79
N LEU A 143 -4.78 1.82 7.21
CA LEU A 143 -5.71 1.79 8.34
C LEU A 143 -7.13 1.40 7.95
N LEU A 144 -7.64 1.86 6.81
CA LEU A 144 -9.03 1.62 6.40
C LEU A 144 -9.39 0.12 6.36
N PRO A 145 -8.54 -0.80 5.88
CA PRO A 145 -8.84 -2.23 5.94
C PRO A 145 -8.79 -2.83 7.35
N LEU A 146 -8.21 -2.12 8.33
CA LEU A 146 -8.16 -2.53 9.73
C LEU A 146 -9.33 -1.98 10.56
N CYS A 147 -10.07 -1.01 10.02
CA CYS A 147 -11.29 -0.48 10.63
C CYS A 147 -12.48 -1.42 10.41
N GLY A 148 -13.34 -1.53 11.43
CA GLY A 148 -14.69 -2.08 11.32
C GLY A 148 -15.73 -0.96 11.39
N ASN A 149 -16.89 -1.29 11.94
CA ASN A 149 -17.99 -0.36 12.17
C ASN A 149 -17.97 0.24 13.59
N GLU A 150 -16.78 0.43 14.16
CA GLU A 150 -16.64 1.04 15.48
C GLU A 150 -16.99 2.52 15.46
N GLU A 151 -17.55 2.98 16.57
CA GLU A 151 -17.80 4.40 16.82
C GLU A 151 -16.65 4.95 17.66
N PHE A 152 -16.05 6.04 17.18
CA PHE A 152 -15.05 6.82 17.91
C PHE A 152 -15.72 8.05 18.52
N ASP A 153 -15.20 8.52 19.67
CA ASP A 153 -15.59 9.80 20.22
C ASP A 153 -15.07 10.96 19.37
N ILE A 154 -15.56 12.18 19.65
CA ILE A 154 -15.24 13.37 18.86
C ILE A 154 -13.74 13.67 18.90
N ASP A 155 -13.10 13.50 20.06
CA ASP A 155 -11.68 13.78 20.23
C ASP A 155 -10.83 12.87 19.33
N VAL A 156 -11.16 11.58 19.23
CA VAL A 156 -10.48 10.65 18.32
C VAL A 156 -10.83 10.93 16.85
N LEU A 157 -12.08 11.27 16.55
CA LEU A 157 -12.48 11.60 15.18
C LEU A 157 -11.72 12.81 14.64
N ASP A 158 -11.48 13.83 15.46
CA ASP A 158 -10.72 15.03 15.10
C ASP A 158 -9.25 14.72 14.76
N GLU A 159 -8.68 13.65 15.31
CA GLU A 159 -7.33 13.18 14.98
C GLU A 159 -7.29 12.37 13.67
N LEU A 160 -8.37 11.71 13.28
CA LEU A 160 -8.37 10.77 12.15
C LEU A 160 -8.37 11.48 10.79
N PRO A 161 -7.72 10.91 9.77
CA PRO A 161 -7.97 11.28 8.37
C PRO A 161 -9.48 11.21 8.04
N ALA A 162 -9.96 12.13 7.21
CA ALA A 162 -11.38 12.28 6.90
C ALA A 162 -12.02 10.99 6.35
N GLU A 163 -11.26 10.20 5.57
CA GLU A 163 -11.70 8.93 5.00
C GLU A 163 -11.91 7.82 6.04
N LEU A 164 -11.37 7.98 7.25
CA LEU A 164 -11.55 7.06 8.38
C LEU A 164 -12.60 7.53 9.37
N GLN A 165 -13.11 8.75 9.21
CA GLN A 165 -14.18 9.30 10.04
C GLN A 165 -15.54 8.79 9.56
N LEU A 166 -16.45 8.55 10.51
CA LEU A 166 -17.86 8.25 10.25
C LEU A 166 -18.08 7.14 9.20
N LEU A 167 -17.33 6.04 9.33
CA LEU A 167 -17.47 4.89 8.45
C LEU A 167 -18.89 4.30 8.51
N PRO A 168 -19.41 3.75 7.39
CA PRO A 168 -20.75 3.17 7.38
C PRO A 168 -20.84 1.96 8.30
N THR A 169 -22.04 1.66 8.80
CA THR A 169 -22.28 0.50 9.67
C THR A 169 -22.00 -0.85 8.99
N THR A 170 -21.95 -0.86 7.65
CA THR A 170 -21.57 -2.01 6.82
C THR A 170 -20.07 -2.15 6.62
N LYS A 171 -19.23 -1.27 7.19
CA LYS A 171 -17.78 -1.37 7.08
C LYS A 171 -17.29 -2.59 7.85
N GLU A 172 -16.62 -3.47 7.13
CA GLU A 172 -15.96 -4.64 7.68
C GLU A 172 -14.44 -4.53 7.55
N ARG A 173 -13.73 -5.19 8.47
CA ARG A 173 -12.29 -5.36 8.39
C ARG A 173 -11.93 -6.30 7.24
N GLU A 174 -10.70 -6.19 6.75
CA GLU A 174 -10.11 -7.17 5.84
C GLU A 174 -10.32 -8.59 6.40
N PRO A 175 -11.02 -9.47 5.69
CA PRO A 175 -11.30 -10.83 6.17
C PRO A 175 -10.04 -11.71 6.23
N ASP A 176 -9.07 -11.50 5.35
CA ASP A 176 -7.85 -12.31 5.27
C ASP A 176 -6.81 -11.90 6.32
N ALA A 177 -6.53 -12.81 7.25
CA ALA A 177 -5.58 -12.58 8.34
C ALA A 177 -4.15 -12.31 7.86
N GLN A 178 -3.73 -12.91 6.74
CA GLN A 178 -2.39 -12.65 6.19
C GLN A 178 -2.28 -11.23 5.66
N ILE A 179 -3.33 -10.73 5.00
CA ILE A 179 -3.37 -9.34 4.53
C ILE A 179 -3.34 -8.39 5.73
N ARG A 180 -4.15 -8.63 6.77
CA ARG A 180 -4.10 -7.84 8.02
C ARG A 180 -2.70 -7.83 8.63
N THR A 181 -2.03 -8.98 8.73
CA THR A 181 -0.63 -9.05 9.20
C THR A 181 0.28 -8.17 8.36
N ILE A 182 0.20 -8.22 7.02
CA ILE A 182 1.03 -7.41 6.13
C ILE A 182 0.81 -5.91 6.36
N LEU A 183 -0.44 -5.47 6.50
CA LEU A 183 -0.79 -4.06 6.73
C LEU A 183 -0.18 -3.57 8.05
N VAL A 184 -0.37 -4.32 9.15
CA VAL A 184 0.16 -3.94 10.46
C VAL A 184 1.69 -3.99 10.48
N GLU A 185 2.32 -4.99 9.84
CA GLU A 185 3.77 -5.04 9.72
C GLU A 185 4.33 -3.87 8.90
N THR A 186 3.58 -3.37 7.94
CA THR A 186 3.97 -2.18 7.18
C THR A 186 3.94 -0.93 8.05
N LEU A 187 2.92 -0.78 8.90
CA LEU A 187 2.87 0.29 9.91
C LEU A 187 4.04 0.20 10.89
N VAL A 188 4.41 -1.02 11.32
CA VAL A 188 5.62 -1.24 12.16
C VAL A 188 6.88 -0.76 11.45
N LEU A 189 7.06 -1.10 10.17
CA LEU A 189 8.24 -0.66 9.39
C LEU A 189 8.30 0.87 9.35
N LEU A 190 7.18 1.52 9.02
CA LEU A 190 7.06 2.97 8.94
C LEU A 190 7.25 3.67 10.30
N ALA A 191 6.90 3.01 11.41
CA ALA A 191 7.09 3.51 12.78
C ALA A 191 8.55 3.43 13.29
N THR A 192 9.51 2.98 12.46
CA THR A 192 10.94 2.91 12.84
C THR A 192 11.51 4.31 13.10
N GLY A 193 11.12 5.31 12.29
CA GLY A 193 11.56 6.70 12.42
C GLY A 193 10.69 7.51 13.40
N ARG A 194 11.32 8.41 14.15
CA ARG A 194 10.63 9.34 15.08
C ARG A 194 9.54 10.17 14.40
N HIS A 195 9.87 10.80 13.27
CA HIS A 195 8.94 11.64 12.52
C HIS A 195 7.62 10.92 12.19
N ASN A 196 7.72 9.69 11.67
CA ASN A 196 6.54 8.90 11.34
C ASN A 196 5.75 8.49 12.57
N ARG A 197 6.39 8.17 13.70
CA ARG A 197 5.66 7.89 14.94
C ARG A 197 4.90 9.11 15.45
N GLU A 198 5.53 10.29 15.45
CA GLU A 198 4.86 11.53 15.84
C GLU A 198 3.64 11.80 14.95
N SER A 199 3.78 11.62 13.64
CA SER A 199 2.65 11.72 12.70
C SER A 199 1.56 10.68 13.00
N MET A 200 1.93 9.40 13.12
CA MET A 200 0.99 8.31 13.41
C MET A 200 0.21 8.53 14.72
N ARG A 201 0.86 9.06 15.77
CA ARG A 201 0.19 9.43 17.03
C ARG A 201 -0.85 10.52 16.80
N LYS A 202 -0.48 11.61 16.10
CA LYS A 202 -1.37 12.76 15.84
C LYS A 202 -2.53 12.43 14.90
N ARG A 203 -2.40 11.35 14.13
CA ARG A 203 -3.35 10.93 13.08
C ARG A 203 -4.18 9.71 13.48
N GLY A 204 -4.37 9.47 14.78
CA GLY A 204 -5.28 8.46 15.30
C GLY A 204 -4.91 7.00 15.04
N VAL A 205 -3.64 6.66 14.77
CA VAL A 205 -3.23 5.25 14.54
C VAL A 205 -3.48 4.37 15.76
N TYR A 206 -3.16 4.87 16.96
CA TYR A 206 -3.31 4.07 18.18
C TYR A 206 -4.77 3.66 18.46
N PRO A 207 -5.76 4.58 18.44
CA PRO A 207 -7.17 4.22 18.59
C PRO A 207 -7.64 3.16 17.59
N VAL A 208 -7.30 3.29 16.30
CA VAL A 208 -7.66 2.30 15.27
C VAL A 208 -7.08 0.93 15.58
N ILE A 209 -5.79 0.87 15.92
CA ILE A 209 -5.11 -0.39 16.21
C ILE A 209 -5.62 -1.03 17.52
N LYS A 210 -5.99 -0.22 18.52
CA LYS A 210 -6.58 -0.69 19.77
C LYS A 210 -7.91 -1.40 19.51
N GLU A 211 -8.82 -0.79 18.75
CA GLU A 211 -10.11 -1.39 18.41
C GLU A 211 -9.94 -2.63 17.53
N ALA A 212 -9.05 -2.56 16.52
CA ALA A 212 -8.72 -3.72 15.69
C ALA A 212 -8.19 -4.90 16.53
N HIS A 213 -7.28 -4.63 17.48
CA HIS A 213 -6.73 -5.65 18.36
C HIS A 213 -7.79 -6.26 19.29
N ALA A 214 -8.74 -5.46 19.78
CA ALA A 214 -9.83 -5.94 20.65
C ALA A 214 -10.75 -6.94 19.94
N LYS A 215 -10.96 -6.76 18.62
CA LYS A 215 -11.80 -7.65 17.79
C LYS A 215 -11.01 -8.78 17.10
N GLU A 216 -9.69 -8.70 17.06
CA GLU A 216 -8.85 -9.71 16.43
C GLU A 216 -8.87 -11.03 17.19
N ALA A 217 -8.95 -12.15 16.46
CA ALA A 217 -8.94 -13.51 17.02
C ALA A 217 -7.64 -14.26 16.67
N VAL A 218 -6.93 -13.84 15.62
CA VAL A 218 -5.75 -14.52 15.08
C VAL A 218 -4.48 -14.04 15.81
N PRO A 219 -3.77 -14.90 16.55
CA PRO A 219 -2.59 -14.50 17.32
C PRO A 219 -1.47 -13.88 16.49
N SER A 220 -1.24 -14.39 15.27
CA SER A 220 -0.20 -13.87 14.36
C SER A 220 -0.48 -12.46 13.84
N VAL A 221 -1.71 -11.97 13.96
CA VAL A 221 -2.06 -10.57 13.65
C VAL A 221 -1.91 -9.70 14.91
N LYS A 222 -2.24 -10.23 16.09
CA LYS A 222 -2.10 -9.50 17.37
C LYS A 222 -0.66 -9.12 17.70
N GLU A 223 0.28 -10.03 17.45
CA GLU A 223 1.70 -9.78 17.76
C GLU A 223 2.25 -8.49 17.11
N PRO A 224 2.14 -8.29 15.78
CA PRO A 224 2.59 -7.05 15.17
C PRO A 224 1.78 -5.82 15.61
N MET A 225 0.50 -5.97 15.99
CA MET A 225 -0.31 -4.85 16.54
C MET A 225 0.27 -4.37 17.88
N VAL A 226 0.59 -5.30 18.79
CA VAL A 226 1.22 -4.98 20.07
C VAL A 226 2.60 -4.34 19.85
N ARG A 227 3.38 -4.86 18.89
CA ARG A 227 4.68 -4.28 18.53
C ARG A 227 4.54 -2.84 18.02
N LEU A 228 3.53 -2.55 17.20
CA LEU A 228 3.23 -1.21 16.72
C LEU A 228 2.87 -0.28 17.89
N VAL A 229 1.97 -0.69 18.78
CA VAL A 229 1.60 0.10 19.97
C VAL A 229 2.83 0.40 20.82
N ASN A 230 3.67 -0.61 21.08
CA ASN A 230 4.91 -0.42 21.85
C ASN A 230 5.88 0.57 21.18
N LEU A 231 5.93 0.63 19.85
CA LEU A 231 6.73 1.62 19.13
C LEU A 231 6.14 3.03 19.30
N LEU A 232 4.83 3.18 19.14
CA LEU A 232 4.14 4.46 19.27
C LEU A 232 4.22 5.02 20.69
N MET A 233 4.23 4.17 21.71
CA MET A 233 4.33 4.56 23.12
C MET A 233 5.76 4.80 23.61
N ARG A 234 6.78 4.67 22.75
CA ARG A 234 8.15 5.01 23.15
C ARG A 234 8.26 6.51 23.41
N ASP A 235 8.88 6.84 24.53
CA ASP A 235 9.45 8.17 24.79
C ASP A 235 10.55 8.47 23.75
N GLU A 236 10.68 9.74 23.37
CA GLU A 236 11.56 10.19 22.28
C GLU A 236 12.62 11.20 22.69
#